data_AF-A0A6N2NIJ6-F1
#
_entry.id   AF-A0A6N2NIJ6-F1
#
_cell.length_a   1.000
_cell.length_b   1.000
_cell.length_c   1.000
_cell.angle_alpha   90.00
_cell.angle_beta   90.00
_cell.angle_gamma   90.00
#
_symmetry.space_group_name_H-M   'P 1'
#
loop_
_entity.id
_entity.type
_entity.pdbx_description
1 polymer ?
#
loop_
_entity_poly.entity_id
_entity_poly.type
_entity_poly.pdbx_seq_one_letter_code
_entity_poly.pdbx_strand_id
1 'polypeptide(L)'
;MGNEVAGLQLPVPVHQSDELPCYCIFAGLGFVPITRPYLRDYGEEWCNTSPCRVCEQALKELPEKAGQQLIILSQVKKVNGLEIDNLKHR
;
A
#
# COMPACT_ATOMS: atom_id res chain seq x y z
N MET A 1 5.32 34.29 -16.89
CA MET A 1 5.91 33.05 -17.43
C MET A 1 6.68 32.39 -16.30
N GLY A 2 6.18 31.28 -15.77
CA GLY A 2 6.79 30.55 -14.67
C GLY A 2 5.98 29.27 -14.48
N ASN A 3 6.29 28.27 -15.29
CA ASN A 3 5.64 26.97 -15.21
C ASN A 3 6.12 26.28 -13.93
N GLU A 4 5.26 26.22 -12.92
CA GLU A 4 5.42 25.31 -11.79
C GLU A 4 5.27 23.90 -12.34
N VAL A 5 6.39 23.23 -12.59
CA VAL A 5 6.42 21.80 -12.82
C VAL A 5 6.06 21.15 -11.49
N ALA A 6 4.77 20.88 -11.29
CA ALA A 6 4.30 19.94 -10.29
C ALA A 6 5.06 18.64 -10.54
N GLY A 7 6.08 18.36 -9.72
CA GLY A 7 6.87 17.15 -9.83
C GLY A 7 5.92 15.97 -9.80
N LEU A 8 5.99 15.11 -10.82
CA LEU A 8 5.22 13.88 -10.90
C LEU A 8 5.54 13.02 -9.67
N GLN A 9 4.75 13.16 -8.62
CA GLN A 9 4.86 12.35 -7.43
C GLN A 9 4.26 10.99 -7.80
N LEU A 10 5.06 9.93 -7.71
CA LEU A 10 4.58 8.57 -7.94
C LEU A 10 3.56 8.20 -6.85
N PRO A 11 2.53 7.40 -7.16
CA PRO A 11 1.59 6.87 -6.15
C PRO A 11 2.29 6.03 -5.07
N VAL A 12 3.48 5.51 -5.42
CA VAL A 12 4.33 4.70 -4.56
C VAL A 12 5.61 5.47 -4.24
N PRO A 13 5.84 5.86 -2.97
CA PRO A 13 7.06 6.56 -2.56
C PRO A 13 8.33 5.75 -2.88
N VAL A 14 9.31 6.41 -3.50
CA VAL A 14 10.59 5.79 -3.89
C VAL A 14 11.59 5.75 -2.73
N HIS A 15 11.50 6.72 -1.83
CA HIS A 15 12.44 6.92 -0.72
C HIS A 15 11.65 7.33 0.53
N GLN A 16 11.71 6.50 1.56
CA GLN A 16 11.20 6.78 2.91
C GLN A 16 12.41 6.73 3.84
N SER A 17 13.19 7.81 3.86
CA SER A 17 14.36 7.86 4.73
C SER A 17 13.93 8.19 6.15
N ASP A 18 14.26 7.27 7.05
CA ASP A 18 14.13 7.34 8.51
C ASP A 18 12.72 7.38 9.12
N GLU A 19 11.65 7.23 8.31
CA GLU A 19 10.29 7.16 8.84
C GLU A 19 9.87 5.68 9.05
N LEU A 20 9.43 5.35 10.27
CA LEU A 20 8.86 4.03 10.58
C LEU A 20 7.72 3.72 9.60
N PRO A 21 7.51 2.44 9.20
CA PRO A 21 6.41 2.08 8.33
C PRO A 21 5.09 2.60 8.92
N CYS A 22 4.40 3.48 8.22
CA CYS A 22 3.12 4.02 8.66
C CYS A 22 2.05 2.91 8.59
N TYR A 23 1.87 2.12 9.65
CA TYR A 23 0.77 1.17 9.75
C TYR A 23 -0.35 1.73 10.64
N CYS A 24 -1.59 1.40 10.32
CA CYS A 24 -2.76 1.72 11.13
C CYS A 24 -3.48 0.41 11.48
N ILE A 25 -3.70 0.15 12.78
CA ILE A 25 -4.51 -0.98 13.23
C ILE A 25 -5.84 -0.43 13.74
N PHE A 26 -6.92 -0.79 13.08
CA PHE A 26 -8.27 -0.39 13.47
C PHE A 26 -9.17 -1.61 13.62
N ALA A 27 -9.71 -1.82 14.83
CA ALA A 27 -10.62 -2.95 15.13
C ALA A 27 -10.08 -4.35 14.71
N GLY A 28 -8.76 -4.55 14.75
CA GLY A 28 -8.11 -5.79 14.32
C GLY A 28 -7.82 -5.87 12.81
N LEU A 29 -8.06 -4.80 12.06
CA LEU A 29 -7.68 -4.66 10.65
C LEU A 29 -6.37 -3.87 10.55
N GLY A 30 -5.34 -4.47 9.95
CA GLY A 30 -4.03 -3.84 9.74
C GLY A 30 -3.92 -3.24 8.36
N PHE A 31 -3.83 -1.92 8.29
CA PHE A 31 -3.68 -1.14 7.06
C PHE A 31 -2.25 -0.65 6.89
N VAL A 32 -1.73 -0.74 5.67
CA VAL A 32 -0.38 -0.27 5.31
C VAL A 32 -0.41 0.44 3.94
N PRO A 33 0.39 1.50 3.73
CA PRO A 33 0.60 2.07 2.41
C PRO A 33 1.42 1.11 1.55
N ILE A 34 1.08 1.02 0.27
CA ILE A 34 1.93 0.37 -0.73
C ILE A 34 3.12 1.29 -1.02
N THR A 35 4.32 0.79 -0.78
CA THR A 35 5.59 1.48 -0.99
C THR A 35 6.49 0.64 -1.90
N ARG A 36 7.56 1.21 -2.45
CA ARG A 36 8.50 0.42 -3.25
C ARG A 36 9.16 -0.71 -2.45
N PRO A 37 9.56 -0.50 -1.18
CA PRO A 37 9.97 -1.60 -0.31
C PRO A 37 8.93 -2.71 -0.20
N TYR A 38 7.64 -2.36 0.02
CA TYR A 38 6.56 -3.35 0.09
C TYR A 38 6.44 -4.18 -1.21
N LEU A 39 6.53 -3.54 -2.38
CA LEU A 39 6.46 -4.25 -3.66
C LEU A 39 7.67 -5.15 -3.88
N ARG A 40 8.87 -4.73 -3.44
CA ARG A 40 10.09 -5.55 -3.55
C ARG A 40 10.04 -6.84 -2.77
N ASP A 41 9.23 -6.95 -1.72
CA ASP A 41 9.04 -8.20 -0.98
C ASP A 41 8.40 -9.31 -1.86
N TYR A 42 7.75 -8.95 -2.96
CA TYR A 42 7.26 -9.89 -3.98
C TYR A 42 8.35 -10.31 -5.00
N GLY A 43 9.56 -9.75 -4.90
CA GLY A 43 10.68 -9.99 -5.81
C GLY A 43 10.89 -8.85 -6.82
N GLU A 44 11.95 -8.97 -7.62
CA GLU A 44 12.29 -7.95 -8.65
C GLU A 44 11.20 -7.85 -9.74
N GLU A 45 10.56 -8.97 -10.05
CA GLU A 45 9.44 -9.11 -10.99
C GLU A 45 8.08 -8.93 -10.31
N TRP A 46 7.99 -8.05 -9.29
CA TRP A 46 6.77 -7.82 -8.50
C TRP A 46 5.52 -7.52 -9.33
N CYS A 47 5.68 -6.94 -10.53
CA CYS A 47 4.56 -6.71 -11.45
C CYS A 47 3.84 -8.02 -11.85
N ASN A 48 4.57 -9.13 -11.86
CA ASN A 48 4.09 -10.46 -12.25
C ASN A 48 3.76 -11.35 -11.04
N THR A 49 4.34 -11.07 -9.87
CA THR A 49 4.21 -11.92 -8.66
C THR A 49 3.30 -11.33 -7.58
N SER A 50 3.06 -10.02 -7.58
CA SER A 50 2.11 -9.38 -6.67
C SER A 50 0.65 -9.57 -7.15
N PRO A 51 -0.34 -9.43 -6.26
CA PRO A 51 -1.75 -9.50 -6.67
C PRO A 51 -2.08 -8.51 -7.78
N CYS A 52 -2.80 -8.95 -8.83
CA CYS A 52 -3.06 -8.15 -10.03
C CYS A 52 -3.60 -6.74 -9.72
N ARG A 53 -4.56 -6.61 -8.80
CA ARG A 53 -5.11 -5.30 -8.42
C ARG A 53 -4.08 -4.36 -7.80
N VAL A 54 -3.18 -4.89 -6.96
CA VAL A 54 -2.11 -4.10 -6.35
C VAL A 54 -1.15 -3.58 -7.42
N CYS A 55 -0.73 -4.46 -8.34
CA CYS A 55 0.13 -4.10 -9.47
C CYS A 55 -0.53 -3.05 -10.37
N GLU A 56 -1.80 -3.26 -10.74
CA GLU A 56 -2.55 -2.35 -11.60
C GLU A 56 -2.65 -0.95 -10.99
N GLN A 57 -3.01 -0.83 -9.72
CA GLN A 57 -3.16 0.46 -9.05
C GLN A 57 -1.80 1.15 -8.86
N ALA A 58 -0.76 0.40 -8.48
CA ALA A 58 0.59 0.95 -8.32
C ALA A 58 1.19 1.50 -9.63
N LEU A 59 0.82 0.91 -10.78
CA LEU A 59 1.33 1.31 -12.09
C LEU A 59 0.46 2.34 -12.83
N LYS A 60 -0.87 2.29 -12.65
CA LYS A 60 -1.81 3.05 -13.49
C LYS A 60 -2.36 4.31 -12.80
N GLU A 61 -2.42 4.35 -11.47
CA GLU A 61 -3.08 5.45 -10.76
C GLU A 61 -2.06 6.55 -10.45
N LEU A 62 -2.19 7.71 -11.11
CA LEU A 62 -1.49 8.92 -10.68
C LEU A 62 -2.20 9.47 -9.42
N PRO A 63 -1.46 9.98 -8.42
CA PRO A 63 -2.08 10.60 -7.28
C PRO A 63 -2.85 11.86 -7.71
N GLU A 64 -4.12 11.95 -7.31
CA GLU A 64 -4.99 13.09 -7.58
C GLU A 64 -4.67 14.28 -6.66
N LYS A 65 -4.06 14.00 -5.50
CA LYS A 65 -3.72 14.98 -4.46
C LYS A 65 -2.30 14.75 -3.96
N ALA A 66 -1.63 15.84 -3.59
CA ALA A 66 -0.32 15.78 -2.95
C ALA A 66 -0.39 14.91 -1.67
N GLY A 67 0.54 13.97 -1.53
CA GLY A 67 0.58 13.04 -0.40
C GLY A 67 -0.47 11.92 -0.42
N GLN A 68 -1.24 11.76 -1.50
CA GLN A 68 -2.11 10.60 -1.66
C GLN A 68 -1.28 9.31 -1.70
N GLN A 69 -1.72 8.30 -0.94
CA GLN A 69 -1.09 6.99 -0.85
C GLN A 69 -2.11 5.90 -1.13
N LEU A 70 -1.67 4.84 -1.81
CA LEU A 70 -2.46 3.64 -2.00
C LEU A 70 -2.38 2.79 -0.71
N ILE A 71 -3.49 2.63 -0.01
CA ILE A 71 -3.55 1.87 1.26
C ILE A 71 -4.22 0.52 1.03
N ILE A 72 -3.63 -0.54 1.59
CA ILE A 72 -4.21 -1.89 1.56
C ILE A 72 -4.50 -2.42 2.96
N LEU A 73 -5.45 -3.36 3.03
CA LEU A 73 -5.64 -4.21 4.20
C LEU A 73 -4.66 -5.40 4.12
N SER A 74 -3.59 -5.34 4.92
CA SER A 74 -2.54 -6.37 4.94
C SER A 74 -2.89 -7.53 5.87
N GLN A 75 -3.59 -7.27 6.98
CA GLN A 75 -3.91 -8.28 7.99
C GLN A 75 -5.30 -8.12 8.56
N VAL A 76 -5.94 -9.26 8.88
CA VAL A 76 -7.19 -9.34 9.65
C VAL A 76 -6.91 -10.22 10.87
N LYS A 77 -7.03 -9.63 12.06
CA LYS A 77 -6.89 -10.33 13.35
C LYS A 77 -8.23 -10.61 14.01
N LYS A 78 -9.26 -9.80 13.72
CA LYS A 78 -10.59 -9.93 14.32
C LYS A 78 -11.71 -9.74 13.31
N VAL A 79 -12.81 -10.48 13.48
CA VAL A 79 -14.08 -10.32 12.76
C VAL A 79 -15.20 -10.35 13.79
N ASN A 80 -16.07 -9.33 13.80
CA ASN A 80 -17.11 -9.17 14.83
C ASN A 80 -16.58 -9.20 16.28
N GLY A 81 -15.35 -8.75 16.49
CA GLY A 81 -14.67 -8.77 17.79
C GLY A 81 -14.04 -10.11 18.18
N LEU A 82 -14.28 -11.18 17.42
CA LEU A 82 -13.68 -12.49 17.64
C LEU A 82 -12.33 -12.59 16.94
N GLU A 83 -11.34 -13.13 17.62
CA GLU A 83 -10.04 -13.43 17.01
C GLU A 83 -10.17 -14.54 15.98
N ILE A 84 -9.52 -14.35 14.83
CA ILE A 84 -9.55 -15.30 13.74
C ILE A 84 -8.18 -15.94 13.54
N ASP A 85 -8.13 -17.25 13.57
CA ASP A 85 -6.89 -18.01 13.34
C ASP A 85 -6.72 -18.39 11.87
N ASN A 86 -7.81 -18.35 11.09
CA ASN A 86 -7.82 -18.66 9.68
C ASN A 86 -9.06 -18.09 8.97
N LEU A 87 -9.00 -18.04 7.64
CA LEU A 87 -10.06 -17.56 6.77
C LEU A 87 -11.22 -18.55 6.58
N LYS A 88 -11.12 -19.78 7.08
CA LYS A 88 -12.19 -20.78 6.91
C LYS A 88 -13.27 -20.50 7.95
N HIS A 89 -14.37 -19.91 7.50
CA HIS A 89 -15.61 -19.90 8.25
C HIS A 89 -16.08 -21.36 8.38
N ARG A 90 -16.10 -21.91 9.60
CA ARG A 90 -16.73 -23.20 9.88
C ARG A 90 -18.25 -23.05 9.93
#